data_AF-A0A9W8AVQ5-F1
#
_entry.id   AF-A0A9W8AVQ5-F1
#
_cell.length_a   1.000
_cell.length_b   1.000
_cell.length_c   1.000
_cell.angle_alpha   90.00
_cell.angle_beta   90.00
_cell.angle_gamma   90.00
#
_symmetry.space_group_name_H-M   'P 1'
#
loop_
_entity.id
_entity.type
_entity.pdbx_description
1 polymer ?
#
loop_
_entity_poly.entity_id
_entity_poly.type
_entity_poly.pdbx_seq_one_letter_code
_entity_poly.pdbx_strand_id
1 'polypeptide(L)'
;MLLLERPTSAPLDTKSPLSTSSTPVLFAIQVMLRPLITRFLYHFDSDRPTNRLDKPEWMLAHVVTAIRDHYPFLEEEVQPVVDQSPWRQSRVKDEFIFGWVETVCQKLQHDHPLYLEAPLAISHTVQQLAEFDETLGDVYYYQAPRPSHQPLSSVGAATEIMEWVGTVDWFLNNTELFNAWLTAERAYTLEQYEVLLNDADAWALLYGDLLDSNDPHPTQSAEALIQLLDGVATRISQLPRVSQQLRFILEVQLPLLETYRDDIDDQVQALQKSVFSLMKSAASDMAAKAHSSATGAVPVGAAGAVLRSDSNLPARLTAWCRWIHTCLYISDSLRDLADQPMYLEIWAQITSPSHQPQPSDRDADGLEGSFVELATQWLTNHCETGGPGPAVAHSLPAVQDLDRLSDLDARTVFDSIIEDYEALAHRIGHAIHRALGQAFTTQLRPYRKLQSWSVDRPDLTRLLSQLSVTISEATTSNGVQPDESKVLSGPPPTVADWLGMLGRSAATGITSDSDGFDSACSVSPELRTALPHLNHALTLLAQMLPNTVFRTVYRHF
;
A
#
# COMPACT_ATOMS: atom_id res chain seq x y z
N MET A 1 67.30 8.99 -16.58
CA MET A 1 67.01 7.83 -17.45
C MET A 1 66.08 6.90 -16.69
N LEU A 2 64.76 7.07 -16.85
CA LEU A 2 63.78 6.07 -16.41
C LEU A 2 63.73 5.00 -17.51
N LEU A 3 64.23 3.81 -17.20
CA LEU A 3 64.17 2.67 -18.10
C LEU A 3 62.70 2.23 -18.22
N LEU A 4 62.10 2.50 -19.38
CA LEU A 4 60.82 1.90 -19.78
C LEU A 4 61.00 0.38 -19.85
N GLU A 5 60.45 -0.34 -18.87
CA GLU A 5 60.30 -1.78 -18.94
C GLU A 5 59.37 -2.13 -20.11
N ARG A 6 59.86 -2.98 -21.02
CA ARG A 6 59.04 -3.56 -22.08
C ARG A 6 58.18 -4.67 -21.46
N PRO A 7 56.88 -4.76 -21.80
CA PRO A 7 56.04 -5.83 -21.28
C PRO A 7 56.57 -7.17 -21.78
N THR A 8 57.00 -8.02 -20.86
CA THR A 8 57.45 -9.38 -21.16
C THR A 8 56.21 -10.26 -21.17
N SER A 9 55.87 -10.82 -22.33
CA SER A 9 54.82 -11.82 -22.48
C SER A 9 55.24 -13.11 -21.77
N ALA A 10 54.80 -13.30 -20.54
CA ALA A 10 54.86 -14.59 -19.84
C ALA A 10 53.43 -15.18 -19.78
N PRO A 11 53.26 -16.49 -20.03
CA PRO A 11 51.93 -17.11 -20.02
C PRO A 11 51.46 -17.30 -18.57
N LEU A 12 50.28 -16.78 -18.25
CA LEU A 12 49.58 -17.03 -16.99
C LEU A 12 48.95 -18.43 -17.04
N ASP A 13 49.48 -19.34 -16.23
CA ASP A 13 48.87 -20.65 -15.96
C ASP A 13 47.61 -20.50 -15.09
N THR A 14 46.61 -21.28 -15.45
CA THR A 14 45.22 -21.30 -15.02
C THR A 14 44.97 -21.81 -13.59
N LYS A 15 43.99 -21.23 -12.88
CA LYS A 15 42.73 -21.88 -12.39
C LYS A 15 42.06 -21.12 -11.24
N SER A 16 40.93 -20.45 -11.52
CA SER A 16 39.78 -20.30 -10.62
C SER A 16 38.51 -20.18 -11.48
N PRO A 17 37.42 -20.92 -11.18
CA PRO A 17 36.21 -20.89 -11.99
C PRO A 17 35.24 -19.85 -11.42
N LEU A 18 35.35 -18.61 -11.90
CA LEU A 18 34.21 -17.70 -11.93
C LEU A 18 34.37 -16.82 -13.17
N SER A 19 33.88 -17.33 -14.29
CA SER A 19 33.95 -16.69 -15.59
C SER A 19 32.85 -15.63 -15.72
N THR A 20 33.18 -14.37 -15.46
CA THR A 20 32.76 -13.29 -16.33
C THR A 20 33.98 -12.89 -17.14
N SER A 21 33.83 -12.83 -18.46
CA SER A 21 34.90 -12.48 -19.39
C SER A 21 35.42 -11.08 -19.06
N SER A 22 36.57 -10.97 -18.37
CA SER A 22 37.19 -9.67 -18.13
C SER A 22 37.58 -9.07 -19.48
N THR A 23 36.84 -8.07 -19.93
CA THR A 23 37.28 -7.21 -21.04
C THR A 23 38.66 -6.68 -20.67
N PRO A 24 39.71 -7.00 -21.43
CA PRO A 24 41.05 -6.58 -21.03
C PRO A 24 41.16 -5.07 -21.20
N VAL A 25 41.17 -4.35 -20.07
CA VAL A 25 41.54 -2.93 -19.98
C VAL A 25 42.90 -2.72 -20.64
N LEU A 26 43.09 -1.60 -21.33
CA LEU A 26 44.37 -1.19 -21.88
C LEU A 26 45.45 -1.29 -20.80
N PHE A 27 46.52 -2.02 -21.12
CA PHE A 27 47.61 -2.27 -20.17
C PHE A 27 48.19 -0.98 -19.58
N ALA A 28 48.25 0.10 -20.38
CA ALA A 28 48.69 1.41 -19.89
C ALA A 28 47.82 1.93 -18.74
N ILE A 29 46.50 1.76 -18.83
CA ILE A 29 45.55 2.18 -17.80
C ILE A 29 45.66 1.28 -16.56
N GLN A 30 45.85 -0.03 -16.75
CA GLN A 30 46.13 -0.94 -15.62
C GLN A 30 47.38 -0.51 -14.83
N VAL A 31 48.44 -0.09 -15.52
CA VAL A 31 49.67 0.41 -14.89
C VAL A 31 49.42 1.72 -14.13
N MET A 32 48.62 2.64 -14.68
CA MET A 32 48.25 3.89 -14.00
C MET A 32 47.38 3.64 -12.76
N LEU A 33 46.47 2.67 -12.82
CA LEU A 33 45.58 2.31 -11.72
C LEU A 33 46.31 1.61 -10.57
N ARG A 34 47.33 0.79 -10.86
CA ARG A 34 48.05 -0.01 -9.84
C ARG A 34 48.44 0.74 -8.56
N PRO A 35 49.12 1.90 -8.59
CA PRO A 35 49.46 2.63 -7.36
C PRO A 35 48.23 3.15 -6.61
N LEU A 36 47.16 3.52 -7.32
CA LEU A 36 45.93 3.99 -6.72
C LEU A 36 45.16 2.86 -6.04
N ILE A 37 45.01 1.72 -6.72
CA ILE A 37 44.40 0.51 -6.17
C ILE A 37 45.21 0.00 -4.96
N THR A 38 46.54 0.05 -5.02
CA THR A 38 47.38 -0.33 -3.86
C THR A 38 47.05 0.52 -2.63
N ARG A 39 46.86 1.83 -2.81
CA ARG A 39 46.47 2.74 -1.73
C ARG A 39 45.04 2.45 -1.25
N PHE A 40 44.12 2.18 -2.17
CA PHE A 40 42.75 1.78 -1.84
C PHE A 40 42.74 0.52 -0.96
N LEU A 41 43.39 -0.56 -1.39
CA LEU A 41 43.48 -1.81 -0.64
C LEU A 41 44.15 -1.62 0.73
N TYR A 42 45.17 -0.76 0.83
CA TYR A 42 45.74 -0.44 2.13
C TYR A 42 44.73 0.21 3.10
N HIS A 43 43.85 1.10 2.63
CA HIS A 43 42.89 1.78 3.49
C HIS A 43 41.63 0.96 3.76
N PHE A 44 41.14 0.26 2.75
CA PHE A 44 39.84 -0.37 2.77
C PHE A 44 39.90 -1.88 2.83
N ASP A 45 41.05 -2.52 2.61
CA ASP A 45 41.19 -3.98 2.60
C ASP A 45 42.29 -4.47 3.57
N SER A 46 42.50 -3.72 4.66
CA SER A 46 43.39 -4.12 5.75
C SER A 46 42.76 -3.81 7.11
N ASP A 47 43.47 -4.11 8.19
CA ASP A 47 43.03 -3.88 9.58
C ASP A 47 43.12 -2.39 9.99
N ARG A 48 42.58 -1.52 9.13
CA ARG A 48 42.54 -0.07 9.34
C ARG A 48 41.15 0.33 9.81
N PRO A 49 41.03 1.39 10.63
CA PRO A 49 39.73 1.90 11.08
C PRO A 49 38.87 2.44 9.93
N THR A 50 39.44 2.60 8.74
CA THR A 50 38.75 2.98 7.50
C THR A 50 38.08 1.82 6.78
N ASN A 51 38.47 0.57 7.05
CA ASN A 51 37.81 -0.62 6.52
C ASN A 51 36.60 -0.97 7.41
N ARG A 52 35.43 -0.45 7.03
CA ARG A 52 34.20 -0.55 7.81
C ARG A 52 33.04 -0.96 6.93
N LEU A 53 32.41 -2.08 7.27
CA LEU A 53 31.24 -2.60 6.56
C LEU A 53 30.00 -1.70 6.74
N ASP A 54 29.91 -0.98 7.86
CA ASP A 54 28.83 -0.02 8.12
C ASP A 54 29.03 1.34 7.43
N LYS A 55 30.21 1.56 6.81
CA LYS A 55 30.57 2.81 6.12
C LYS A 55 31.05 2.59 4.68
N PRO A 56 30.25 1.92 3.82
CA PRO A 56 30.60 1.71 2.41
C PRO A 56 30.80 3.05 1.67
N GLU A 57 30.16 4.14 2.11
CA GLU A 57 30.30 5.47 1.52
C GLU A 57 31.77 5.96 1.51
N TRP A 58 32.60 5.51 2.46
CA TRP A 58 34.00 5.96 2.54
C TRP A 58 34.85 5.40 1.41
N MET A 59 34.69 4.11 1.09
CA MET A 59 35.43 3.50 -0.01
C MET A 59 34.92 4.04 -1.36
N LEU A 60 33.61 4.23 -1.51
CA LEU A 60 33.01 4.71 -2.75
C LEU A 60 33.37 6.19 -3.00
N ALA A 61 33.29 7.05 -1.99
CA ALA A 61 33.71 8.44 -2.11
C ALA A 61 35.20 8.59 -2.42
N HIS A 62 36.04 7.69 -1.91
CA HIS A 62 37.45 7.64 -2.27
C HIS A 62 37.65 7.36 -3.76
N VAL A 63 36.92 6.38 -4.30
CA VAL A 63 36.95 6.05 -5.74
C VAL A 63 36.45 7.22 -6.59
N VAL A 64 35.30 7.81 -6.26
CA VAL A 64 34.74 8.96 -6.99
C VAL A 64 35.72 10.14 -6.96
N THR A 65 36.37 10.39 -5.82
CA THR A 65 37.41 11.42 -5.69
C THR A 65 38.62 11.10 -6.57
N ALA A 66 39.08 9.85 -6.60
CA ALA A 66 40.19 9.44 -7.45
C ALA A 66 39.86 9.61 -8.94
N ILE A 67 38.64 9.28 -9.37
CA ILE A 67 38.17 9.51 -10.74
C ILE A 67 38.19 11.01 -11.05
N ARG A 68 37.57 11.83 -10.22
CA ARG A 68 37.52 13.29 -10.38
C ARG A 68 38.91 13.91 -10.54
N ASP A 69 39.83 13.56 -9.65
CA ASP A 69 41.15 14.18 -9.57
C ASP A 69 42.04 13.80 -10.77
N HIS A 70 41.80 12.63 -11.38
CA HIS A 70 42.55 12.17 -12.57
C HIS A 70 41.86 12.49 -13.89
N TYR A 71 40.57 12.86 -13.87
CA TYR A 71 39.78 13.13 -15.07
C TYR A 71 40.45 14.10 -16.05
N PRO A 72 40.96 15.29 -15.64
CA PRO A 72 41.57 16.23 -16.57
C PRO A 72 42.80 15.64 -17.28
N PHE A 73 43.64 14.91 -16.57
CA PHE A 73 44.82 14.28 -17.15
C PHE A 73 44.45 13.19 -18.16
N LEU A 74 43.45 12.36 -17.85
CA LEU A 74 43.00 11.29 -18.73
C LEU A 74 42.44 11.86 -20.05
N GLU A 75 41.64 12.92 -19.98
CA GLU A 75 40.99 13.52 -21.14
C GLU A 75 41.93 14.40 -21.97
N GLU A 76 42.76 15.23 -21.32
CA GLU A 76 43.59 16.23 -22.01
C GLU A 76 44.92 15.67 -22.50
N GLU A 77 45.50 14.70 -21.80
CA GLU A 77 46.86 14.19 -22.10
C GLU A 77 46.86 12.76 -22.65
N VAL A 78 46.03 11.87 -22.07
CA VAL A 78 46.09 10.42 -22.41
C VAL A 78 45.20 10.08 -23.60
N GLN A 79 43.96 10.60 -23.64
CA GLN A 79 43.02 10.34 -24.74
C GLN A 79 43.60 10.72 -26.12
N PRO A 80 44.25 11.89 -26.32
CA PRO A 80 44.81 12.24 -27.63
C PRO A 80 45.93 11.30 -28.11
N VAL A 81 46.63 10.64 -27.18
CA VAL A 81 47.66 9.63 -27.51
C VAL A 81 46.99 8.33 -27.95
N VAL A 82 45.90 7.93 -27.28
CA VAL A 82 45.12 6.73 -27.64
C VAL A 82 44.41 6.93 -28.99
N ASP A 83 43.93 8.13 -29.28
CA ASP A 83 43.28 8.49 -30.55
C ASP A 83 44.21 8.35 -31.77
N GLN A 84 45.52 8.50 -31.55
CA GLN A 84 46.55 8.30 -32.58
C GLN A 84 46.94 6.82 -32.74
N SER A 85 46.44 5.94 -31.89
CA SER A 85 46.75 4.52 -31.88
C SER A 85 45.64 3.69 -32.55
N PRO A 86 45.87 2.39 -32.81
CA PRO A 86 44.82 1.46 -33.27
C PRO A 86 43.63 1.35 -32.32
N TRP A 87 43.78 1.81 -31.07
CA TRP A 87 42.80 1.73 -29.98
C TRP A 87 41.94 2.99 -29.85
N ARG A 88 41.92 3.87 -30.86
CA ARG A 88 41.12 5.12 -30.87
C ARG A 88 39.62 5.00 -30.57
N GLN A 89 39.07 3.78 -30.51
CA GLN A 89 37.68 3.55 -30.11
C GLN A 89 37.51 3.42 -28.59
N SER A 90 38.61 3.18 -27.88
CA SER A 90 38.65 3.14 -26.42
C SER A 90 38.55 4.55 -25.84
N ARG A 91 37.60 4.73 -24.93
CA ARG A 91 37.49 5.93 -24.10
C ARG A 91 38.32 5.69 -22.85
N VAL A 92 39.45 6.39 -22.75
CA VAL A 92 40.42 6.26 -21.67
C VAL A 92 39.79 6.45 -20.30
N LYS A 93 38.90 7.45 -20.17
CA LYS A 93 38.16 7.71 -18.93
C LYS A 93 37.31 6.50 -18.50
N ASP A 94 36.64 5.85 -19.45
CA ASP A 94 35.75 4.74 -19.18
C ASP A 94 36.55 3.49 -18.80
N GLU A 95 37.67 3.25 -19.46
CA GLU A 95 38.59 2.17 -19.08
C GLU A 95 39.21 2.38 -17.69
N PHE A 96 39.49 3.62 -17.31
CA PHE A 96 39.96 3.95 -15.96
C PHE A 96 38.87 3.75 -14.90
N ILE A 97 37.64 4.19 -15.18
CA ILE A 97 36.48 3.98 -14.31
C ILE A 97 36.17 2.48 -14.18
N PHE A 98 36.24 1.72 -15.27
CA PHE A 98 36.02 0.27 -15.26
C PHE A 98 36.97 -0.45 -14.30
N GLY A 99 38.26 -0.12 -14.30
CA GLY A 99 39.21 -0.73 -13.37
C GLY A 99 38.92 -0.37 -11.90
N TRP A 100 38.35 0.81 -11.63
CA TRP A 100 37.86 1.16 -10.30
C TRP A 100 36.60 0.38 -9.92
N VAL A 101 35.63 0.24 -10.83
CA VAL A 101 34.42 -0.57 -10.63
C VAL A 101 34.81 -2.02 -10.35
N GLU A 102 35.74 -2.61 -11.11
CA GLU A 102 36.27 -3.95 -10.83
C GLU A 102 36.91 -4.04 -9.44
N THR A 103 37.64 -3.00 -9.01
CA THR A 103 38.25 -2.96 -7.67
C THR A 103 37.19 -2.95 -6.57
N VAL A 104 36.11 -2.17 -6.74
CA VAL A 104 34.97 -2.13 -5.81
C VAL A 104 34.27 -3.49 -5.77
N CYS A 105 33.98 -4.08 -6.92
CA CYS A 105 33.37 -5.42 -7.01
C CYS A 105 34.23 -6.48 -6.31
N GLN A 106 35.55 -6.48 -6.55
CA GLN A 106 36.46 -7.40 -5.87
C GLN A 106 36.45 -7.21 -4.34
N LYS A 107 36.38 -5.95 -3.86
CA LYS A 107 36.26 -5.69 -2.43
C LYS A 107 34.95 -6.23 -1.85
N LEU A 108 33.82 -5.98 -2.51
CA LEU A 108 32.53 -6.52 -2.11
C LEU A 108 32.53 -8.06 -2.12
N GLN A 109 33.23 -8.68 -3.06
CA GLN A 109 33.42 -10.13 -3.10
C GLN A 109 34.21 -10.63 -1.89
N HIS A 110 35.27 -9.91 -1.51
CA HIS A 110 36.09 -10.27 -0.35
C HIS A 110 35.32 -10.13 0.96
N ASP A 111 34.46 -9.11 1.07
CA ASP A 111 33.60 -8.85 2.25
C ASP A 111 32.35 -9.73 2.30
N HIS A 112 32.07 -10.51 1.25
CA HIS A 112 30.91 -11.39 1.16
C HIS A 112 30.58 -12.17 2.45
N PRO A 113 31.51 -12.88 3.11
CA PRO A 113 31.19 -13.60 4.36
C PRO A 113 30.75 -12.66 5.48
N LEU A 114 31.26 -11.43 5.55
CA LEU A 114 30.88 -10.46 6.57
C LEU A 114 29.45 -9.94 6.35
N TYR A 115 29.02 -9.79 5.11
CA TYR A 115 27.63 -9.46 4.78
C TYR A 115 26.66 -10.58 5.13
N LEU A 116 27.08 -11.85 5.04
CA LEU A 116 26.27 -12.97 5.51
C LEU A 116 26.13 -13.00 7.05
N GLU A 117 27.12 -12.51 7.78
CA GLU A 117 27.06 -12.36 9.24
C GLU A 117 26.19 -11.17 9.68
N ALA A 118 26.18 -10.09 8.90
CA ALA A 118 25.39 -8.88 9.17
C ALA A 118 24.53 -8.45 7.96
N PRO A 119 23.45 -9.19 7.62
CA PRO A 119 22.71 -8.97 6.37
C PRO A 119 22.01 -7.61 6.28
N LEU A 120 21.66 -6.97 7.40
CA LEU A 120 21.05 -5.63 7.38
C LEU A 120 21.98 -4.54 6.86
N ALA A 121 23.30 -4.74 6.92
CA ALA A 121 24.27 -3.81 6.33
C ALA A 121 24.18 -3.77 4.80
N ILE A 122 23.58 -4.79 4.18
CA ILE A 122 23.37 -4.86 2.73
C ILE A 122 22.46 -3.72 2.27
N SER A 123 21.43 -3.35 3.04
CA SER A 123 20.50 -2.26 2.66
C SER A 123 21.23 -0.93 2.46
N HIS A 124 22.04 -0.50 3.45
CA HIS A 124 22.83 0.73 3.33
C HIS A 124 23.88 0.63 2.22
N THR A 125 24.48 -0.55 2.04
CA THR A 125 25.46 -0.78 0.96
C THR A 125 24.82 -0.66 -0.42
N VAL A 126 23.64 -1.24 -0.63
CA VAL A 126 22.88 -1.15 -1.88
C VAL A 126 22.54 0.30 -2.20
N GLN A 127 22.05 1.07 -1.21
CA GLN A 127 21.79 2.49 -1.39
C GLN A 127 23.04 3.24 -1.85
N GLN A 128 24.16 3.04 -1.15
CA GLN A 128 25.41 3.74 -1.47
C GLN A 128 25.99 3.30 -2.82
N LEU A 129 25.79 2.04 -3.23
CA LEU A 129 26.14 1.57 -4.56
C LEU A 129 25.24 2.15 -5.65
N ALA A 130 23.94 2.32 -5.38
CA ALA A 130 23.02 2.97 -6.31
C ALA A 130 23.41 4.45 -6.55
N GLU A 131 23.71 5.19 -5.48
CA GLU A 131 24.22 6.58 -5.55
C GLU A 131 25.56 6.65 -6.30
N PHE A 132 26.44 5.66 -6.09
CA PHE A 132 27.70 5.54 -6.83
C PHE A 132 27.46 5.29 -8.32
N ASP A 133 26.55 4.37 -8.66
CA ASP A 133 26.22 4.03 -10.04
C ASP A 133 25.61 5.23 -10.79
N GLU A 134 24.66 5.94 -10.15
CA GLU A 134 24.08 7.19 -10.65
C GLU A 134 25.16 8.25 -10.89
N THR A 135 26.09 8.43 -9.95
CA THR A 135 27.21 9.36 -10.12
C THR A 135 28.06 9.02 -11.34
N LEU A 136 28.37 7.74 -11.56
CA LEU A 136 29.14 7.31 -12.74
C LEU A 136 28.36 7.52 -14.04
N GLY A 137 27.07 7.21 -14.05
CA GLY A 137 26.19 7.39 -15.20
C GLY A 137 25.96 8.86 -15.56
N ASP A 138 25.54 9.67 -14.61
CA ASP A 138 25.02 11.02 -14.86
C ASP A 138 26.11 12.09 -14.89
N VAL A 139 27.11 11.98 -14.01
CA VAL A 139 28.18 12.98 -13.91
C VAL A 139 29.31 12.66 -14.89
N TYR A 140 29.72 11.39 -14.95
CA TYR A 140 30.86 10.99 -15.77
C TYR A 140 30.48 10.44 -17.15
N TYR A 141 29.19 10.28 -17.45
CA TYR A 141 28.70 9.67 -18.69
C TYR A 141 29.44 8.37 -19.00
N TYR A 142 29.59 7.55 -17.96
CA TYR A 142 30.35 6.31 -18.01
C TYR A 142 29.64 5.28 -18.88
N GLN A 143 30.42 4.60 -19.72
CA GLN A 143 29.95 3.51 -20.56
C GLN A 143 30.94 2.36 -20.41
N ALA A 144 30.46 1.15 -20.10
CA ALA A 144 31.36 0.02 -19.94
C ALA A 144 32.20 -0.23 -21.20
N PRO A 145 33.52 -0.47 -21.06
CA PRO A 145 34.39 -0.79 -22.18
C PRO A 145 33.91 -2.05 -22.92
N ARG A 146 33.94 -1.98 -24.26
CA ARG A 146 33.58 -3.12 -25.12
C ARG A 146 34.61 -4.24 -24.98
N PRO A 147 34.20 -5.53 -24.93
CA PRO A 147 35.14 -6.65 -25.00
C PRO A 147 35.99 -6.55 -26.27
N SER A 148 37.23 -6.13 -26.10
CA SER A 148 38.12 -5.73 -27.19
C SER A 148 38.78 -6.94 -27.85
N HIS A 149 38.02 -7.74 -28.62
CA HIS A 149 38.60 -8.79 -29.48
C HIS A 149 37.81 -9.09 -30.78
N GLN A 150 37.04 -8.14 -31.34
CA GLN A 150 36.61 -8.26 -32.74
C GLN A 150 37.22 -7.15 -33.60
N PRO A 151 38.22 -7.48 -34.45
CA PRO A 151 38.66 -6.55 -35.48
C PRO A 151 37.49 -6.22 -36.43
N LEU A 152 37.54 -5.01 -36.97
CA LEU A 152 36.55 -4.35 -37.84
C LEU A 152 36.32 -5.05 -39.21
N SER A 153 36.09 -6.36 -39.22
CA SER A 153 35.84 -7.15 -40.44
C SER A 153 34.51 -7.90 -40.44
N SER A 154 33.68 -7.79 -39.41
CA SER A 154 32.30 -8.31 -39.42
C SER A 154 31.28 -7.18 -39.21
N VAL A 155 31.17 -6.32 -40.22
CA VAL A 155 29.99 -5.46 -40.42
C VAL A 155 28.82 -6.41 -40.71
N GLY A 156 27.96 -6.67 -39.73
CA GLY A 156 26.74 -7.45 -39.97
C GLY A 156 26.03 -8.06 -38.76
N ALA A 157 26.70 -8.27 -37.62
CA ALA A 157 26.01 -8.71 -36.40
C ALA A 157 25.65 -7.49 -35.55
N ALA A 158 24.37 -7.35 -35.23
CA ALA A 158 23.85 -6.34 -34.32
C ALA A 158 24.76 -6.23 -33.10
N THR A 159 25.36 -5.05 -32.96
CA THR A 159 26.33 -4.74 -31.92
C THR A 159 25.57 -4.62 -30.62
N GLU A 160 25.38 -5.72 -29.91
CA GLU A 160 24.87 -5.70 -28.54
C GLU A 160 25.89 -4.94 -27.69
N ILE A 161 25.57 -3.67 -27.43
CA ILE A 161 26.20 -2.86 -26.41
C ILE A 161 25.96 -3.64 -25.12
N MET A 162 27.01 -4.15 -24.49
CA MET A 162 26.90 -4.70 -23.14
C MET A 162 26.60 -3.52 -22.23
N GLU A 163 25.31 -3.30 -21.96
CA GLU A 163 24.84 -2.22 -21.12
C GLU A 163 25.32 -2.49 -19.69
N TRP A 164 26.03 -1.53 -19.11
CA TRP A 164 26.44 -1.64 -17.72
C TRP A 164 25.20 -1.45 -16.85
N VAL A 165 24.73 -2.56 -16.28
CA VAL A 165 23.52 -2.59 -15.44
C VAL A 165 23.76 -1.94 -14.06
N GLY A 166 25.03 -1.76 -13.66
CA GLY A 166 25.41 -1.17 -12.37
C GLY A 166 26.17 -2.13 -11.46
N THR A 167 26.82 -1.57 -10.44
CA THR A 167 27.49 -2.30 -9.36
C THR A 167 26.48 -2.96 -8.43
N VAL A 168 25.29 -2.37 -8.25
CA VAL A 168 24.19 -2.98 -7.48
C VAL A 168 23.77 -4.32 -8.07
N ASP A 169 23.58 -4.38 -9.40
CA ASP A 169 23.20 -5.62 -10.09
C ASP A 169 24.25 -6.71 -9.85
N TRP A 170 25.52 -6.37 -10.03
CA TRP A 170 26.63 -7.29 -9.80
C TRP A 170 26.65 -7.82 -8.37
N PHE A 171 26.46 -6.95 -7.37
CA PHE A 171 26.48 -7.32 -5.95
C PHE A 171 25.30 -8.23 -5.57
N LEU A 172 24.09 -7.90 -6.03
CA LEU A 172 22.86 -8.63 -5.72
C LEU A 172 22.62 -9.84 -6.61
N ASN A 173 23.39 -10.02 -7.69
CA ASN A 173 23.34 -11.24 -8.52
C ASN A 173 23.77 -12.50 -7.75
N ASN A 174 24.36 -12.34 -6.56
CA ASN A 174 24.60 -13.45 -5.66
C ASN A 174 23.31 -13.82 -4.90
N THR A 175 22.73 -14.95 -5.28
CA THR A 175 21.48 -15.47 -4.70
C THR A 175 21.55 -15.67 -3.19
N GLU A 176 22.70 -16.06 -2.64
CA GLU A 176 22.87 -16.27 -1.19
C GLU A 176 22.80 -14.95 -0.42
N LEU A 177 23.53 -13.92 -0.88
CA LEU A 177 23.47 -12.58 -0.28
C LEU A 177 22.07 -11.99 -0.35
N PHE A 178 21.45 -12.06 -1.53
CA PHE A 178 20.11 -11.52 -1.73
C PHE A 178 19.09 -12.21 -0.82
N ASN A 179 19.13 -13.54 -0.71
CA ASN A 179 18.22 -14.28 0.17
C ASN A 179 18.46 -13.98 1.66
N ALA A 180 19.73 -13.86 2.07
CA ALA A 180 20.08 -13.51 3.44
C ALA A 180 19.58 -12.11 3.80
N TRP A 181 19.77 -11.15 2.90
CA TRP A 181 19.25 -9.79 3.05
C TRP A 181 17.72 -9.79 3.12
N LEU A 182 17.04 -10.41 2.16
CA LEU A 182 15.58 -10.46 2.11
C LEU A 182 14.97 -11.06 3.38
N THR A 183 15.58 -12.12 3.91
CA THR A 183 15.15 -12.76 5.17
C THR A 183 15.34 -11.81 6.36
N ALA A 184 16.49 -11.14 6.45
CA ALA A 184 16.77 -10.19 7.51
C ALA A 184 15.86 -8.95 7.41
N GLU A 185 15.57 -8.48 6.20
CA GLU A 185 14.70 -7.34 5.93
C GLU A 185 13.26 -7.64 6.35
N ARG A 186 12.76 -8.85 6.02
CA ARG A 186 11.45 -9.32 6.47
C ARG A 186 11.36 -9.33 8.00
N ALA A 187 12.38 -9.88 8.66
CA ALA A 187 12.43 -9.95 10.13
C ALA A 187 12.49 -8.55 10.76
N TYR A 188 13.33 -7.66 10.23
CA TYR A 188 13.45 -6.28 10.69
C TYR A 188 12.14 -5.50 10.52
N THR A 189 11.50 -5.63 9.37
CA THR A 189 10.22 -4.95 9.08
C THR A 189 9.13 -5.43 10.03
N LEU A 190 9.08 -6.74 10.32
CA LEU A 190 8.15 -7.29 11.29
C LEU A 190 8.43 -6.80 12.73
N GLU A 191 9.70 -6.67 13.12
CA GLU A 191 10.05 -6.10 14.44
C GLU A 191 9.60 -4.64 14.56
N GLN A 192 9.83 -3.82 13.53
CA GLN A 192 9.36 -2.42 13.51
C GLN A 192 7.83 -2.34 13.58
N TYR A 193 7.16 -3.23 12.86
CA TYR A 193 5.71 -3.38 12.92
C TYR A 193 5.19 -3.73 14.32
N GLU A 194 5.82 -4.70 14.99
CA GLU A 194 5.45 -5.07 16.36
C GLU A 194 5.65 -3.91 17.34
N VAL A 195 6.74 -3.15 17.21
CA VAL A 195 6.97 -1.95 18.03
C VAL A 195 5.85 -0.92 17.84
N LEU A 196 5.43 -0.71 16.58
CA LEU A 196 4.34 0.19 16.22
C LEU A 196 3.01 -0.24 16.85
N LEU A 197 2.65 -1.53 16.76
CA LEU A 197 1.39 -2.02 17.34
C LEU A 197 1.37 -2.06 18.86
N ASN A 198 2.54 -2.20 19.50
CA ASN A 198 2.66 -2.20 20.96
C ASN A 198 2.54 -0.80 21.58
N ASP A 199 2.48 0.27 20.79
CA ASP A 199 2.24 1.61 21.29
C ASP A 199 0.84 1.73 21.93
N ALA A 200 0.75 2.38 23.09
CA ALA A 200 -0.49 2.57 23.81
C ALA A 200 -1.51 3.41 23.02
N ASP A 201 -1.02 4.31 22.18
CA ASP A 201 -1.83 5.21 21.36
C ASP A 201 -1.91 4.78 19.88
N ALA A 202 -1.47 3.55 19.54
CA ALA A 202 -1.46 3.02 18.17
C ALA A 202 -2.79 3.27 17.43
N TRP A 203 -3.91 2.98 18.07
CA TRP A 203 -5.25 3.10 17.47
C TRP A 203 -5.91 4.47 17.66
N ALA A 204 -5.22 5.47 18.21
CA ALA A 204 -5.73 6.83 18.33
C ALA A 204 -5.68 7.54 16.97
N LEU A 205 -6.67 8.40 16.69
CA LEU A 205 -6.66 9.24 15.48
C LEU A 205 -5.54 10.29 15.60
N LEU A 206 -4.71 10.42 14.57
CA LEU A 206 -3.54 11.28 14.59
C LEU A 206 -3.90 12.76 14.41
N TYR A 207 -4.79 13.08 13.45
CA TYR A 207 -5.05 14.46 13.03
C TYR A 207 -6.37 15.08 13.54
N GLY A 208 -7.16 14.36 14.35
CA GLY A 208 -8.39 14.90 14.97
C GLY A 208 -9.27 15.71 14.01
N ASP A 209 -9.76 16.87 14.45
CA ASP A 209 -10.66 17.74 13.66
C ASP A 209 -9.97 18.54 12.53
N LEU A 210 -8.71 18.25 12.18
CA LEU A 210 -7.95 19.02 11.17
C LEU A 210 -8.23 18.59 9.72
N LEU A 211 -8.71 17.36 9.52
CA LEU A 211 -9.02 16.79 8.21
C LEU A 211 -10.49 17.00 7.85
N ASP A 212 -10.82 17.08 6.56
CA ASP A 212 -12.21 17.20 6.13
C ASP A 212 -13.01 15.99 6.62
N SER A 213 -14.27 16.23 6.95
CA SER A 213 -15.28 15.23 7.32
C SER A 213 -15.52 14.16 6.24
N ASN A 214 -15.10 14.40 5.00
CA ASN A 214 -15.19 13.44 3.91
C ASN A 214 -13.99 12.51 3.81
N ASP A 215 -12.83 12.93 4.31
CA ASP A 215 -11.58 12.18 4.15
C ASP A 215 -11.43 11.17 5.29
N PRO A 216 -10.75 10.04 5.07
CA PRO A 216 -10.44 9.11 6.14
C PRO A 216 -9.36 9.68 7.08
N HIS A 217 -9.58 9.60 8.38
CA HIS A 217 -8.68 10.13 9.40
C HIS A 217 -7.71 9.03 9.87
N PRO A 218 -6.41 9.09 9.58
CA PRO A 218 -5.50 8.01 9.95
C PRO A 218 -5.37 7.85 11.46
N THR A 219 -5.19 6.60 11.91
CA THR A 219 -4.66 6.33 13.24
C THR A 219 -3.14 6.48 13.24
N GLN A 220 -2.54 6.62 14.42
CA GLN A 220 -1.08 6.67 14.56
C GLN A 220 -0.42 5.41 13.95
N SER A 221 -1.03 4.25 14.16
CA SER A 221 -0.58 2.99 13.60
C SER A 221 -0.67 2.93 12.08
N ALA A 222 -1.74 3.50 11.50
CA ALA A 222 -1.93 3.50 10.06
C ALA A 222 -0.89 4.38 9.36
N GLU A 223 -0.68 5.60 9.86
CA GLU A 223 0.33 6.52 9.34
C GLU A 223 1.74 5.91 9.44
N ALA A 224 2.09 5.37 10.61
CA ALA A 224 3.40 4.76 10.82
C ALA A 224 3.60 3.51 9.93
N LEU A 225 2.54 2.77 9.63
CA LEU A 225 2.59 1.64 8.69
C LEU A 225 2.88 2.12 7.27
N ILE A 226 2.21 3.18 6.79
CA ILE A 226 2.49 3.77 5.47
C ILE A 226 3.94 4.27 5.40
N GLN A 227 4.45 4.93 6.45
CA GLN A 227 5.86 5.35 6.50
C GLN A 227 6.84 4.16 6.46
N LEU A 228 6.49 3.04 7.12
CA LEU A 228 7.28 1.82 7.04
C LEU A 228 7.26 1.24 5.62
N LEU A 229 6.11 1.25 4.95
CA LEU A 229 5.93 0.82 3.56
C LEU A 229 6.70 1.70 2.59
N ASP A 230 6.70 3.03 2.76
CA ASP A 230 7.49 3.96 1.96
C ASP A 230 8.99 3.68 2.08
N GLY A 231 9.44 3.33 3.29
CA GLY A 231 10.81 2.88 3.53
C GLY A 231 11.14 1.63 2.71
N VAL A 232 10.25 0.64 2.72
CA VAL A 232 10.40 -0.60 1.92
C VAL A 232 10.36 -0.27 0.41
N ALA A 233 9.44 0.56 -0.05
CA ALA A 233 9.31 0.98 -1.44
C ALA A 233 10.59 1.67 -1.95
N THR A 234 11.20 2.53 -1.12
CA THR A 234 12.48 3.19 -1.42
C THR A 234 13.61 2.16 -1.61
N ARG A 235 13.59 1.06 -0.86
CA ARG A 235 14.57 -0.04 -1.05
C ARG A 235 14.29 -0.83 -2.32
N ILE A 236 13.03 -1.07 -2.64
CA ILE A 236 12.62 -1.74 -3.88
C ILE A 236 13.05 -0.93 -5.10
N SER A 237 12.88 0.40 -5.07
CA SER A 237 13.24 1.26 -6.20
C SER A 237 14.73 1.30 -6.52
N GLN A 238 15.59 0.91 -5.57
CA GLN A 238 17.04 0.80 -5.76
C GLN A 238 17.45 -0.52 -6.42
N LEU A 239 16.54 -1.50 -6.52
CA LEU A 239 16.83 -2.80 -7.12
C LEU A 239 16.76 -2.71 -8.65
N PRO A 240 17.80 -3.15 -9.38
CA PRO A 240 17.82 -3.05 -10.84
C PRO A 240 16.95 -4.10 -11.53
N ARG A 241 16.75 -5.27 -10.92
CA ARG A 241 16.00 -6.38 -11.52
C ARG A 241 14.59 -6.48 -10.99
N VAL A 242 13.63 -6.59 -11.91
CA VAL A 242 12.21 -6.83 -11.57
C VAL A 242 12.00 -8.13 -10.81
N SER A 243 12.79 -9.18 -11.06
CA SER A 243 12.72 -10.41 -10.27
C SER A 243 13.02 -10.19 -8.78
N GLN A 244 13.98 -9.33 -8.47
CA GLN A 244 14.32 -8.97 -7.10
C GLN A 244 13.24 -8.07 -6.49
N GLN A 245 12.75 -7.09 -7.24
CA GLN A 245 11.66 -6.21 -6.82
C GLN A 245 10.38 -7.00 -6.47
N LEU A 246 9.96 -7.93 -7.35
CA LEU A 246 8.81 -8.80 -7.12
C LEU A 246 8.96 -9.63 -5.85
N ARG A 247 10.16 -10.18 -5.59
CA ARG A 247 10.40 -10.94 -4.36
C ARG A 247 10.27 -10.09 -3.10
N PHE A 248 10.74 -8.85 -3.12
CA PHE A 248 10.52 -7.92 -2.01
C PHE A 248 9.03 -7.61 -1.80
N ILE A 249 8.28 -7.37 -2.89
CA ILE A 249 6.84 -7.11 -2.80
C ILE A 249 6.13 -8.33 -2.19
N LEU A 250 6.38 -9.52 -2.72
CA LEU A 250 5.71 -10.76 -2.29
C LEU A 250 6.14 -11.25 -0.89
N GLU A 251 7.42 -11.12 -0.52
CA GLU A 251 7.95 -11.70 0.72
C GLU A 251 8.00 -10.71 1.89
N VAL A 252 7.95 -9.39 1.64
CA VAL A 252 8.03 -8.34 2.66
C VAL A 252 6.79 -7.43 2.66
N GLN A 253 6.47 -6.80 1.53
CA GLN A 253 5.45 -5.74 1.49
C GLN A 253 4.02 -6.27 1.65
N LEU A 254 3.61 -7.28 0.87
CA LEU A 254 2.26 -7.86 0.97
C LEU A 254 2.03 -8.56 2.32
N PRO A 255 2.97 -9.39 2.85
CA PRO A 255 2.76 -10.04 4.14
C PRO A 255 2.62 -9.04 5.30
N LEU A 256 3.31 -7.90 5.24
CA LEU A 256 3.16 -6.83 6.23
C LEU A 256 1.73 -6.26 6.20
N LEU A 257 1.20 -5.97 5.01
CA LEU A 257 -0.16 -5.47 4.81
C LEU A 257 -1.22 -6.48 5.23
N GLU A 258 -1.01 -7.76 4.94
CA GLU A 258 -1.90 -8.86 5.34
C GLU A 258 -1.91 -9.03 6.87
N THR A 259 -0.73 -9.00 7.51
CA THR A 259 -0.62 -9.12 8.97
C THR A 259 -1.38 -7.99 9.67
N TYR A 260 -1.24 -6.75 9.21
CA TYR A 260 -1.98 -5.62 9.80
C TYR A 260 -3.49 -5.72 9.61
N ARG A 261 -3.94 -6.18 8.45
CA ARG A 261 -5.36 -6.44 8.20
C ARG A 261 -5.89 -7.50 9.16
N ASP A 262 -5.16 -8.60 9.32
CA ASP A 262 -5.56 -9.72 10.17
C ASP A 262 -5.60 -9.31 11.65
N ASP A 263 -4.67 -8.48 12.12
CA ASP A 263 -4.69 -7.90 13.47
C ASP A 263 -5.90 -6.98 13.71
N ILE A 264 -6.29 -6.17 12.73
CA ILE A 264 -7.53 -5.39 12.80
C ILE A 264 -8.74 -6.33 12.86
N ASP A 265 -8.78 -7.37 12.03
CA ASP A 265 -9.90 -8.30 12.03
C ASP A 265 -10.03 -9.01 13.39
N ASP A 266 -8.93 -9.49 13.95
CA ASP A 266 -8.94 -10.14 15.26
C ASP A 266 -9.47 -9.22 16.36
N GLN A 267 -9.07 -7.94 16.36
CA GLN A 267 -9.62 -6.95 17.28
C GLN A 267 -11.11 -6.67 17.04
N VAL A 268 -11.54 -6.57 15.78
CA VAL A 268 -12.94 -6.40 15.40
C VAL A 268 -13.78 -7.57 15.89
N GLN A 269 -13.34 -8.81 15.64
CA GLN A 269 -14.03 -10.01 16.06
C GLN A 269 -14.08 -10.14 17.58
N ALA A 270 -13.00 -9.83 18.29
CA ALA A 270 -12.96 -9.83 19.75
C ALA A 270 -13.97 -8.81 20.32
N LEU A 271 -14.02 -7.60 19.74
CA LEU A 271 -14.97 -6.58 20.15
C LEU A 271 -16.42 -6.98 19.86
N GLN A 272 -16.69 -7.53 18.69
CA GLN A 272 -18.01 -8.05 18.33
C GLN A 272 -18.47 -9.15 19.30
N LYS A 273 -17.62 -10.15 19.58
CA LYS A 273 -17.92 -11.23 20.55
C LYS A 273 -18.22 -10.66 21.94
N SER A 274 -17.45 -9.67 22.38
CA SER A 274 -17.68 -8.96 23.66
C SER A 274 -19.03 -8.24 23.69
N VAL A 275 -19.38 -7.53 22.61
CA VAL A 275 -20.68 -6.84 22.47
C VAL A 275 -21.84 -7.85 22.50
N PHE A 276 -21.78 -8.91 21.69
CA PHE A 276 -22.85 -9.91 21.65
C PHE A 276 -22.99 -10.70 22.95
N SER A 277 -21.89 -11.04 23.62
CA SER A 277 -21.91 -11.71 24.92
C SER A 277 -22.61 -10.88 25.99
N LEU A 278 -22.27 -9.59 26.06
CA LEU A 278 -22.91 -8.65 26.98
C LEU A 278 -24.39 -8.43 26.67
N MET A 279 -24.75 -8.32 25.39
CA MET A 279 -26.17 -8.24 24.99
C MET A 279 -26.95 -9.50 25.39
N LYS A 280 -26.33 -10.69 25.28
CA LYS A 280 -26.94 -11.97 25.67
C LYS A 280 -27.07 -12.11 27.18
N SER A 281 -26.07 -11.72 27.96
CA SER A 281 -26.14 -11.77 29.44
C SER A 281 -27.21 -10.82 29.96
N ALA A 282 -27.26 -9.59 29.44
CA ALA A 282 -28.30 -8.62 29.75
C ALA A 282 -29.72 -9.14 29.43
N ALA A 283 -29.89 -9.85 28.31
CA ALA A 283 -31.17 -10.47 27.96
C ALA A 283 -31.55 -11.63 28.90
N SER A 284 -30.58 -12.43 29.34
CA SER A 284 -30.77 -13.56 30.26
C SER A 284 -31.15 -13.10 31.67
N ASP A 285 -30.44 -12.11 32.23
CA ASP A 285 -30.73 -11.54 33.55
C ASP A 285 -32.14 -10.94 33.63
N MET A 286 -32.59 -10.37 32.51
CA MET A 286 -33.95 -9.85 32.36
C MET A 286 -34.99 -10.98 32.36
N ALA A 287 -34.71 -12.11 31.69
CA ALA A 287 -35.61 -13.27 31.69
C ALA A 287 -35.71 -13.92 33.09
N ALA A 288 -34.59 -13.95 33.83
CA ALA A 288 -34.55 -14.45 35.20
C ALA A 288 -35.31 -13.54 36.19
N LYS A 289 -35.10 -12.22 36.13
CA LYS A 289 -35.84 -11.25 36.96
C LYS A 289 -37.34 -11.19 36.64
N ALA A 290 -37.73 -11.46 35.40
CA ALA A 290 -39.13 -11.57 35.01
C ALA A 290 -39.82 -12.82 35.59
N HIS A 291 -39.09 -13.92 35.80
CA HIS A 291 -39.62 -15.15 36.38
C HIS A 291 -39.70 -15.13 37.92
N SER A 292 -38.92 -14.28 38.60
CA SER A 292 -38.91 -14.18 40.07
C SER A 292 -39.90 -13.17 40.65
N SER A 293 -40.56 -12.34 39.83
CA SER A 293 -41.53 -11.34 40.29
C SER A 293 -42.96 -11.88 40.25
N ALA A 294 -43.46 -12.36 41.38
CA ALA A 294 -44.84 -12.82 41.56
C ALA A 294 -45.90 -11.69 41.60
N THR A 295 -45.50 -10.43 41.40
CA THR A 295 -46.40 -9.30 41.17
C THR A 295 -46.21 -8.81 39.74
N GLY A 296 -47.26 -8.84 38.93
CA GLY A 296 -47.30 -8.52 37.49
C GLY A 296 -46.96 -7.07 37.10
N ALA A 297 -46.18 -6.36 37.90
CA ALA A 297 -45.58 -5.07 37.53
C ALA A 297 -44.12 -5.32 37.12
N VAL A 298 -43.89 -5.47 35.81
CA VAL A 298 -42.54 -5.37 35.24
C VAL A 298 -42.03 -3.95 35.55
N PRO A 299 -40.86 -3.76 36.18
CA PRO A 299 -40.31 -2.42 36.34
C PRO A 299 -40.02 -1.86 34.94
N VAL A 300 -40.92 -0.99 34.49
CA VAL A 300 -40.80 -0.14 33.32
C VAL A 300 -39.57 0.73 33.53
N GLY A 301 -38.46 0.37 32.90
CA GLY A 301 -37.21 1.14 33.01
C GLY A 301 -35.94 0.34 33.28
N ALA A 302 -35.95 -1.00 33.36
CA ALA A 302 -34.68 -1.74 33.45
C ALA A 302 -34.04 -2.05 32.06
N ALA A 303 -34.83 -2.17 30.99
CA ALA A 303 -34.31 -2.40 29.63
C ALA A 303 -33.52 -1.20 29.09
N GLY A 304 -33.95 0.01 29.43
CA GLY A 304 -33.15 1.21 29.22
C GLY A 304 -31.97 1.29 30.18
N ALA A 305 -31.92 0.56 31.30
CA ALA A 305 -30.78 0.60 32.23
C ALA A 305 -29.53 -0.09 31.66
N VAL A 306 -29.66 -1.14 30.85
CA VAL A 306 -28.51 -1.76 30.15
C VAL A 306 -27.87 -0.76 29.18
N LEU A 307 -28.69 0.06 28.50
CA LEU A 307 -28.21 1.12 27.59
C LEU A 307 -27.97 2.49 28.28
N ARG A 308 -28.52 2.72 29.49
CA ARG A 308 -28.27 3.91 30.33
C ARG A 308 -27.02 3.76 31.21
N SER A 309 -26.53 2.53 31.44
CA SER A 309 -25.39 2.24 32.31
C SER A 309 -24.16 1.72 31.56
N ASP A 310 -24.24 1.50 30.25
CA ASP A 310 -23.06 1.17 29.44
C ASP A 310 -22.27 2.46 29.16
N SER A 311 -21.40 2.84 30.08
CA SER A 311 -20.36 3.86 29.86
C SER A 311 -19.45 3.55 28.66
N ASN A 312 -19.56 2.33 28.11
CA ASN A 312 -18.62 1.79 27.14
C ASN A 312 -19.20 1.67 25.72
N LEU A 313 -20.51 1.83 25.48
CA LEU A 313 -21.04 1.77 24.10
C LEU A 313 -20.46 2.88 23.20
N PRO A 314 -20.39 4.16 23.64
CA PRO A 314 -19.71 5.19 22.86
C PRO A 314 -18.25 4.83 22.58
N ALA A 315 -17.50 4.34 23.57
CA ALA A 315 -16.11 3.94 23.40
C ALA A 315 -15.93 2.80 22.38
N ARG A 316 -16.86 1.83 22.35
CA ARG A 316 -16.85 0.72 21.38
C ARG A 316 -17.21 1.18 19.97
N LEU A 317 -18.17 2.09 19.84
CA LEU A 317 -18.50 2.74 18.57
C LEU A 317 -17.30 3.54 18.05
N THR A 318 -16.62 4.29 18.93
CA THR A 318 -15.39 5.01 18.59
C THR A 318 -14.30 4.06 18.11
N ALA A 319 -14.11 2.90 18.76
CA ALA A 319 -13.14 1.89 18.30
C ALA A 319 -13.48 1.36 16.90
N TRP A 320 -14.73 0.98 16.63
CA TRP A 320 -15.15 0.56 15.28
C TRP A 320 -14.98 1.68 14.23
N CYS A 321 -15.27 2.94 14.59
CA CYS A 321 -15.07 4.07 13.68
C CYS A 321 -13.58 4.28 13.35
N ARG A 322 -12.68 4.15 14.34
CA ARG A 322 -11.22 4.26 14.15
C ARG A 322 -10.70 3.20 13.17
N TRP A 323 -11.16 1.96 13.30
CA TRP A 323 -10.77 0.90 12.37
C TRP A 323 -11.34 1.11 10.97
N ILE A 324 -12.57 1.63 10.82
CA ILE A 324 -13.09 2.02 9.50
C ILE A 324 -12.19 3.08 8.85
N HIS A 325 -11.84 4.13 9.58
CA HIS A 325 -10.94 5.16 9.08
C HIS A 325 -9.56 4.60 8.71
N THR A 326 -9.01 3.71 9.54
CA THR A 326 -7.74 3.03 9.28
C THR A 326 -7.79 2.26 7.96
N CYS A 327 -8.83 1.45 7.75
CA CYS A 327 -8.97 0.65 6.54
C CYS A 327 -9.08 1.53 5.29
N LEU A 328 -9.90 2.58 5.34
CA LEU A 328 -10.08 3.49 4.21
C LEU A 328 -8.82 4.30 3.89
N TYR A 329 -8.15 4.81 4.92
CA TYR A 329 -6.89 5.53 4.77
C TYR A 329 -5.80 4.65 4.13
N ILE A 330 -5.69 3.39 4.56
CA ILE A 330 -4.74 2.45 3.95
C ILE A 330 -5.14 2.14 2.51
N SER A 331 -6.41 1.89 2.23
CA SER A 331 -6.88 1.68 0.85
C SER A 331 -6.53 2.85 -0.07
N ASP A 332 -6.73 4.09 0.38
CA ASP A 332 -6.37 5.29 -0.40
C ASP A 332 -4.85 5.46 -0.54
N SER A 333 -4.09 5.26 0.54
CA SER A 333 -2.62 5.32 0.51
C SER A 333 -2.01 4.23 -0.39
N LEU A 334 -2.62 3.04 -0.44
CA LEU A 334 -2.19 1.96 -1.33
C LEU A 334 -2.48 2.26 -2.80
N ARG A 335 -3.54 3.01 -3.11
CA ARG A 335 -3.78 3.51 -4.47
C ARG A 335 -2.69 4.50 -4.89
N ASP A 336 -2.37 5.44 -4.00
CA ASP A 336 -1.28 6.40 -4.26
C ASP A 336 0.08 5.70 -4.44
N LEU A 337 0.34 4.65 -3.65
CA LEU A 337 1.52 3.79 -3.81
C LEU A 337 1.49 3.02 -5.13
N ALA A 338 0.35 2.44 -5.52
CA ALA A 338 0.18 1.71 -6.77
C ALA A 338 0.46 2.58 -8.00
N ASP A 339 0.12 3.86 -7.93
CA ASP A 339 0.30 4.85 -9.00
C ASP A 339 1.76 5.32 -9.17
N GLN A 340 2.67 4.94 -8.27
CA GLN A 340 4.09 5.26 -8.44
C GLN A 340 4.68 4.54 -9.67
N PRO A 341 5.60 5.19 -10.41
CA PRO A 341 6.09 4.70 -11.70
C PRO A 341 6.71 3.30 -11.60
N MET A 342 7.43 3.01 -10.51
CA MET A 342 8.03 1.70 -10.26
C MET A 342 6.98 0.57 -10.26
N TYR A 343 5.87 0.72 -9.53
CA TYR A 343 4.85 -0.33 -9.44
C TYR A 343 4.10 -0.50 -10.77
N LEU A 344 3.84 0.60 -11.48
CA LEU A 344 3.25 0.57 -12.82
C LEU A 344 4.16 -0.13 -13.83
N GLU A 345 5.46 0.12 -13.79
CA GLU A 345 6.45 -0.55 -14.64
C GLU A 345 6.53 -2.05 -14.33
N ILE A 346 6.58 -2.43 -13.05
CA ILE A 346 6.55 -3.84 -12.63
C ILE A 346 5.27 -4.51 -13.13
N TRP A 347 4.11 -3.88 -12.93
CA TRP A 347 2.82 -4.39 -13.38
C TRP A 347 2.77 -4.57 -14.91
N ALA A 348 3.23 -3.58 -15.67
CA ALA A 348 3.29 -3.65 -17.12
C ALA A 348 4.21 -4.78 -17.62
N GLN A 349 5.34 -5.03 -16.93
CA GLN A 349 6.27 -6.09 -17.30
C GLN A 349 5.69 -7.49 -17.05
N ILE A 350 4.94 -7.70 -15.97
CA ILE A 350 4.32 -9.00 -15.68
C ILE A 350 3.08 -9.28 -16.54
N THR A 351 2.37 -8.24 -16.98
CA THR A 351 1.14 -8.35 -17.79
C THR A 351 1.40 -8.31 -19.30
N SER A 352 2.61 -7.97 -19.73
CA SER A 352 2.94 -7.81 -21.15
C SER A 352 2.70 -9.10 -21.97
N PRO A 353 2.03 -8.99 -23.14
CA PRO A 353 1.61 -10.14 -23.95
C PRO A 353 2.78 -10.96 -24.53
N SER A 354 4.00 -10.43 -24.56
CA SER A 354 5.23 -11.15 -24.94
C SER A 354 5.62 -12.26 -23.96
N HIS A 355 5.14 -12.20 -22.71
CA HIS A 355 5.43 -13.17 -21.66
C HIS A 355 4.27 -14.15 -21.44
N GLN A 356 3.22 -14.09 -22.27
CA GLN A 356 2.10 -15.03 -22.25
C GLN A 356 2.43 -16.34 -23.00
N PRO A 357 2.06 -17.51 -22.47
CA PRO A 357 2.16 -18.76 -23.21
C PRO A 357 1.28 -18.75 -24.48
N GLN A 358 1.75 -19.43 -25.53
CA GLN A 358 1.10 -19.54 -26.84
C GLN A 358 -0.36 -20.03 -26.69
N PRO A 359 -1.29 -19.57 -27.56
CA PRO A 359 -2.73 -19.77 -27.43
C PRO A 359 -3.22 -21.21 -27.58
N SER A 360 -2.36 -22.21 -27.75
CA SER A 360 -2.77 -23.61 -27.90
C SER A 360 -3.20 -24.31 -26.62
N ASP A 361 -2.86 -23.75 -25.45
CA ASP A 361 -3.22 -24.30 -24.12
C ASP A 361 -4.33 -23.49 -23.41
N ARG A 362 -5.02 -22.59 -24.14
CA ARG A 362 -6.10 -21.78 -23.54
C ARG A 362 -7.39 -22.59 -23.46
N ASP A 363 -7.65 -23.17 -22.29
CA ASP A 363 -9.02 -23.36 -21.83
C ASP A 363 -9.72 -21.99 -21.79
N ALA A 364 -11.02 -21.97 -22.11
CA ALA A 364 -11.79 -20.78 -22.45
C ALA A 364 -12.12 -19.83 -21.27
N ASP A 365 -11.43 -19.97 -20.14
CA ASP A 365 -11.55 -19.10 -18.98
C ASP A 365 -10.34 -18.17 -18.94
N GLY A 366 -10.61 -16.87 -19.06
CA GLY A 366 -9.61 -15.81 -19.19
C GLY A 366 -8.62 -15.78 -18.03
N LEU A 367 -7.53 -15.05 -18.25
CA LEU A 367 -6.52 -14.71 -17.25
C LEU A 367 -7.14 -13.88 -16.09
N GLU A 368 -7.88 -14.53 -15.20
CA GLU A 368 -8.41 -14.00 -13.94
C GLU A 368 -7.49 -14.39 -12.77
N GLY A 369 -6.19 -14.12 -12.89
CA GLY A 369 -5.22 -14.41 -11.83
C GLY A 369 -5.01 -13.23 -10.88
N SER A 370 -4.81 -13.50 -9.58
CA SER A 370 -4.35 -12.48 -8.62
C SER A 370 -2.93 -11.99 -8.99
N PHE A 371 -2.54 -10.77 -8.59
CA PHE A 371 -1.16 -10.27 -8.76
C PHE A 371 -0.13 -11.30 -8.29
N VAL A 372 -0.39 -11.95 -7.14
CA VAL A 372 0.51 -12.95 -6.54
C VAL A 372 0.71 -14.13 -7.49
N GLU A 373 -0.34 -14.59 -8.17
CA GLU A 373 -0.27 -15.71 -9.11
C GLU A 373 0.53 -15.33 -10.36
N LEU A 374 0.24 -14.15 -10.93
CA LEU A 374 0.96 -13.62 -12.09
C LEU A 374 2.44 -13.40 -11.79
N ALA A 375 2.76 -12.79 -10.64
CA ALA A 375 4.13 -12.55 -10.20
C ALA A 375 4.89 -13.87 -9.94
N THR A 376 4.24 -14.84 -9.29
CA THR A 376 4.84 -16.15 -9.03
C THR A 376 5.12 -16.90 -10.34
N GLN A 377 4.16 -16.89 -11.27
CA GLN A 377 4.32 -17.50 -12.59
C GLN A 377 5.43 -16.82 -13.40
N TRP A 378 5.52 -15.49 -13.33
CA TRP A 378 6.58 -14.73 -13.98
C TRP A 378 7.95 -15.12 -13.42
N LEU A 379 8.07 -15.22 -12.09
CA LEU A 379 9.31 -15.64 -11.42
C LEU A 379 9.71 -17.06 -11.82
N THR A 380 8.79 -18.04 -11.85
CA THR A 380 9.10 -19.42 -12.27
C THR A 380 9.59 -19.49 -13.70
N ASN A 381 8.99 -18.71 -14.61
CA ASN A 381 9.34 -18.75 -16.03
C ASN A 381 10.69 -18.07 -16.34
N HIS A 382 11.10 -17.08 -15.53
CA HIS A 382 12.26 -16.24 -15.83
C HIS A 382 13.47 -16.46 -14.91
N CYS A 383 13.29 -17.05 -13.72
CA CYS A 383 14.39 -17.31 -12.79
C CYS A 383 14.99 -18.72 -12.92
N GLU A 384 14.32 -19.68 -13.55
CA GLU A 384 14.89 -21.01 -13.85
C GLU A 384 15.58 -21.03 -15.23
N THR A 385 16.79 -20.48 -15.35
CA THR A 385 17.64 -20.82 -16.51
C THR A 385 19.08 -21.14 -16.11
N GLY A 386 19.26 -22.39 -15.70
CA GLY A 386 20.49 -23.16 -15.91
C GLY A 386 20.45 -23.99 -17.21
N GLY A 387 20.14 -23.36 -18.36
CA GLY A 387 20.32 -23.81 -19.76
C GLY A 387 19.55 -25.05 -20.28
N PRO A 388 19.64 -25.40 -21.59
CA PRO A 388 19.60 -24.59 -22.82
C PRO A 388 18.17 -24.49 -23.41
N GLY A 389 17.87 -23.43 -24.17
CA GLY A 389 16.52 -23.11 -24.65
C GLY A 389 15.90 -24.05 -25.71
N PRO A 390 14.85 -23.58 -26.40
CA PRO A 390 14.99 -23.48 -27.84
C PRO A 390 14.72 -22.05 -28.34
N ALA A 391 15.62 -21.61 -29.20
CA ALA A 391 15.41 -20.51 -30.13
C ALA A 391 14.22 -20.79 -31.05
N VAL A 392 13.50 -19.75 -31.46
CA VAL A 392 13.13 -19.44 -32.85
C VAL A 392 12.57 -18.01 -32.90
N ALA A 393 13.14 -17.22 -33.80
CA ALA A 393 12.69 -15.88 -34.19
C ALA A 393 11.38 -15.92 -34.99
N HIS A 394 10.57 -14.85 -34.92
CA HIS A 394 10.19 -13.99 -36.05
C HIS A 394 8.86 -13.24 -35.84
N SER A 395 8.86 -12.00 -36.32
CA SER A 395 7.72 -11.17 -36.77
C SER A 395 6.76 -10.59 -35.74
N LEU A 396 6.83 -9.26 -35.60
CA LEU A 396 5.73 -8.37 -35.26
C LEU A 396 4.52 -8.64 -36.19
N PRO A 397 3.29 -8.75 -35.65
CA PRO A 397 2.08 -8.45 -36.39
C PRO A 397 1.52 -7.08 -36.00
N ALA A 398 0.89 -6.44 -36.98
CA ALA A 398 0.26 -5.15 -36.89
C ALA A 398 -0.93 -5.15 -35.91
N VAL A 399 -1.06 -4.03 -35.20
CA VAL A 399 -2.16 -3.67 -34.32
C VAL A 399 -3.48 -3.64 -35.10
N GLN A 400 -4.41 -4.53 -34.76
CA GLN A 400 -5.84 -4.40 -35.02
C GLN A 400 -6.57 -5.35 -34.07
N ASP A 401 -6.95 -4.82 -32.91
CA ASP A 401 -8.19 -5.11 -32.17
C ASP A 401 -8.09 -4.42 -30.80
N LEU A 402 -8.60 -3.18 -30.75
CA LEU A 402 -8.49 -2.25 -29.62
C LEU A 402 -9.72 -2.26 -28.70
N ASP A 403 -10.60 -3.27 -28.81
CA ASP A 403 -11.92 -3.26 -28.15
C ASP A 403 -12.16 -4.42 -27.15
N ARG A 404 -11.11 -5.10 -26.67
CA ARG A 404 -11.25 -6.19 -25.67
C ARG A 404 -10.27 -6.14 -24.47
N LEU A 405 -9.60 -5.01 -24.25
CA LEU A 405 -8.66 -4.82 -23.13
C LEU A 405 -9.21 -3.97 -21.97
N SER A 406 -10.48 -3.53 -22.05
CA SER A 406 -11.02 -2.52 -21.12
C SER A 406 -11.11 -2.94 -19.64
N ASP A 407 -11.03 -4.24 -19.32
CA ASP A 407 -11.18 -4.73 -17.93
C ASP A 407 -9.86 -5.24 -17.31
N LEU A 408 -8.79 -5.45 -18.09
CA LEU A 408 -7.47 -5.85 -17.58
C LEU A 408 -6.52 -4.64 -17.40
N ASP A 409 -6.79 -3.52 -18.07
CA ASP A 409 -5.99 -2.29 -18.02
C ASP A 409 -6.19 -1.47 -16.73
N ALA A 410 -7.10 -1.86 -15.83
CA ALA A 410 -7.43 -1.09 -14.64
C ALA A 410 -6.91 -1.69 -13.32
N ARG A 411 -6.26 -2.86 -13.36
CA ARG A 411 -5.79 -3.51 -12.13
C ARG A 411 -4.38 -3.11 -11.74
N THR A 412 -4.12 -3.03 -10.43
CA THR A 412 -2.81 -2.69 -9.86
C THR A 412 -2.25 -3.79 -8.96
N VAL A 413 -0.98 -3.63 -8.56
CA VAL A 413 -0.26 -4.53 -7.65
C VAL A 413 -1.00 -4.75 -6.33
N PHE A 414 -1.71 -3.73 -5.83
CA PHE A 414 -2.34 -3.74 -4.50
C PHE A 414 -3.85 -3.96 -4.51
N ASP A 415 -4.51 -4.11 -5.67
CA ASP A 415 -5.98 -4.16 -5.76
C ASP A 415 -6.62 -5.20 -4.85
N SER A 416 -6.09 -6.43 -4.83
CA SER A 416 -6.63 -7.49 -3.98
C SER A 416 -6.60 -7.10 -2.50
N ILE A 417 -5.53 -6.43 -2.07
CA ILE A 417 -5.38 -5.96 -0.69
C ILE A 417 -6.31 -4.76 -0.44
N ILE A 418 -6.39 -3.82 -1.38
CA ILE A 418 -7.30 -2.67 -1.30
C ILE A 418 -8.74 -3.15 -1.12
N GLU A 419 -9.18 -4.10 -1.95
CA GLU A 419 -10.50 -4.74 -1.88
C GLU A 419 -10.74 -5.40 -0.51
N ASP A 420 -9.74 -6.09 0.04
CA ASP A 420 -9.83 -6.72 1.36
C ASP A 420 -10.00 -5.71 2.50
N TYR A 421 -9.26 -4.59 2.47
CA TYR A 421 -9.40 -3.51 3.46
C TYR A 421 -10.77 -2.81 3.35
N GLU A 422 -11.26 -2.57 2.13
CA GLU A 422 -12.59 -2.00 1.91
C GLU A 422 -13.70 -2.95 2.36
N ALA A 423 -13.56 -4.25 2.08
CA ALA A 423 -14.47 -5.28 2.55
C ALA A 423 -14.50 -5.36 4.09
N LEU A 424 -13.32 -5.23 4.73
CA LEU A 424 -13.20 -5.16 6.19
C LEU A 424 -13.92 -3.92 6.74
N ALA A 425 -13.72 -2.74 6.15
CA ALA A 425 -14.43 -1.51 6.53
C ALA A 425 -15.95 -1.67 6.42
N HIS A 426 -16.43 -2.26 5.32
CA HIS A 426 -17.85 -2.54 5.12
C HIS A 426 -18.41 -3.51 6.18
N ARG A 427 -17.66 -4.57 6.51
CA ARG A 427 -18.03 -5.53 7.55
C ARG A 427 -18.10 -4.87 8.94
N ILE A 428 -17.19 -3.97 9.26
CA ILE A 428 -17.24 -3.19 10.52
C ILE A 428 -18.48 -2.28 10.52
N GLY A 429 -18.81 -1.63 9.39
CA GLY A 429 -20.03 -0.86 9.22
C GLY A 429 -21.31 -1.67 9.49
N HIS A 430 -21.38 -2.91 8.98
CA HIS A 430 -22.48 -3.85 9.28
C HIS A 430 -22.52 -4.24 10.76
N ALA A 431 -21.38 -4.36 11.42
CA ALA A 431 -21.31 -4.66 12.85
C ALA A 431 -21.89 -3.52 13.70
N ILE A 432 -21.55 -2.27 13.35
CA ILE A 432 -22.13 -1.06 13.96
C ILE A 432 -23.65 -1.07 13.78
N HIS A 433 -24.13 -1.29 12.55
CA HIS A 433 -25.56 -1.36 12.25
C HIS A 433 -26.28 -2.41 13.09
N ARG A 434 -25.77 -3.65 13.13
CA ARG A 434 -26.36 -4.74 13.93
C ARG A 434 -26.38 -4.42 15.42
N ALA A 435 -25.30 -3.84 15.95
CA ALA A 435 -25.21 -3.48 17.37
C ALA A 435 -26.23 -2.38 17.74
N LEU A 436 -26.33 -1.33 16.91
CA LEU A 436 -27.31 -0.26 17.10
C LEU A 436 -28.74 -0.75 16.92
N GLY A 437 -29.00 -1.57 15.89
CA GLY A 437 -30.32 -2.17 15.64
C GLY A 437 -30.80 -3.05 16.79
N GLN A 438 -29.91 -3.88 17.37
CA GLN A 438 -30.23 -4.70 18.54
C GLN A 438 -30.46 -3.87 19.81
N ALA A 439 -29.63 -2.84 20.03
CA ALA A 439 -29.82 -1.90 21.12
C ALA A 439 -31.18 -1.20 21.02
N PHE A 440 -31.50 -0.66 19.84
CA PHE A 440 -32.75 0.05 19.60
C PHE A 440 -33.98 -0.86 19.67
N THR A 441 -33.91 -2.06 19.09
CA THR A 441 -35.00 -3.07 19.20
C THR A 441 -35.29 -3.44 20.65
N THR A 442 -34.26 -3.47 21.50
CA THR A 442 -34.43 -3.70 22.94
C THR A 442 -35.14 -2.52 23.62
N GLN A 443 -34.82 -1.28 23.24
CA GLN A 443 -35.51 -0.08 23.73
C GLN A 443 -36.96 0.02 23.24
N LEU A 444 -37.28 -0.52 22.06
CA LEU A 444 -38.63 -0.54 21.50
C LEU A 444 -39.55 -1.61 22.11
N ARG A 445 -39.06 -2.49 22.99
CA ARG A 445 -39.91 -3.52 23.64
C ARG A 445 -41.15 -2.99 24.35
N PRO A 446 -41.13 -1.84 25.07
CA PRO A 446 -42.33 -1.24 25.66
C PRO A 446 -43.33 -0.78 24.60
N TYR A 447 -42.84 -0.15 23.53
CA TYR A 447 -43.66 0.29 22.41
C TYR A 447 -44.31 -0.90 21.68
N ARG A 448 -43.58 -2.00 21.48
CA ARG A 448 -44.12 -3.25 20.91
C ARG A 448 -45.26 -3.86 21.75
N LYS A 449 -45.26 -3.65 23.06
CA LYS A 449 -46.26 -4.19 23.99
C LYS A 449 -47.52 -3.32 24.12
N LEU A 450 -47.58 -2.20 23.39
CA LEU A 450 -48.77 -1.35 23.36
C LEU A 450 -49.96 -2.13 22.82
N GLN A 451 -51.03 -2.23 23.61
CA GLN A 451 -52.32 -2.79 23.18
C GLN A 451 -53.30 -1.69 22.73
N SER A 452 -52.89 -0.42 22.77
CA SER A 452 -53.72 0.75 22.44
C SER A 452 -53.88 1.00 20.93
N TRP A 453 -53.43 0.08 20.07
CA TRP A 453 -53.53 0.20 18.62
C TRP A 453 -54.96 -0.01 18.09
N SER A 454 -55.80 -0.73 18.84
CA SER A 454 -57.18 -1.08 18.46
C SER A 454 -58.25 -0.24 19.16
N VAL A 455 -57.88 0.72 20.01
CA VAL A 455 -58.83 1.63 20.63
C VAL A 455 -59.15 2.72 19.62
N ASP A 456 -60.43 2.83 19.22
CA ASP A 456 -60.93 3.94 18.40
C ASP A 456 -60.53 5.26 19.04
N ARG A 457 -59.46 5.86 18.55
CA ARG A 457 -59.08 7.22 18.92
C ARG A 457 -59.81 8.14 17.95
N PRO A 458 -60.89 8.82 18.38
CA PRO A 458 -61.65 9.73 17.51
C PRO A 458 -60.76 10.83 16.90
N ASP A 459 -59.65 11.14 17.56
CA ASP A 459 -58.64 12.10 17.12
C ASP A 459 -57.85 11.61 15.89
N LEU A 460 -57.56 10.30 15.78
CA LEU A 460 -56.82 9.71 14.66
C LEU A 460 -57.70 9.52 13.43
N THR A 461 -58.98 9.15 13.60
CA THR A 461 -59.94 9.08 12.50
C THR A 461 -60.21 10.45 11.87
N ARG A 462 -60.24 11.50 12.70
CA ARG A 462 -60.34 12.89 12.23
C ARG A 462 -59.06 13.33 11.49
N LEU A 463 -57.87 13.02 12.01
CA LEU A 463 -56.60 13.30 11.33
C LEU A 463 -56.45 12.53 10.01
N LEU A 464 -56.86 11.25 9.95
CA LEU A 464 -56.84 10.46 8.71
C LEU A 464 -57.80 11.02 7.65
N SER A 465 -58.98 11.50 8.07
CA SER A 465 -59.92 12.16 7.15
C SER A 465 -59.36 13.48 6.60
N GLN A 466 -58.64 14.25 7.42
CA GLN A 466 -58.00 15.49 7.01
C GLN A 466 -56.78 15.24 6.11
N LEU A 467 -55.95 14.23 6.42
CA LEU A 467 -54.83 13.80 5.58
C LEU A 467 -55.32 13.34 4.19
N SER A 468 -56.41 12.56 4.14
CA SER A 468 -57.01 12.11 2.89
C SER A 468 -57.55 13.26 2.03
N VAL A 469 -58.05 14.33 2.66
CA VAL A 469 -58.48 15.56 1.98
C VAL A 469 -57.27 16.32 1.44
N THR A 470 -56.23 16.55 2.26
CA THR A 470 -55.00 17.23 1.81
C THR A 470 -54.24 16.48 0.72
N ILE A 471 -54.25 15.14 0.73
CA ILE A 471 -53.65 14.31 -0.33
C ILE A 471 -54.47 14.43 -1.64
N SER A 472 -55.79 14.55 -1.54
CA SER A 472 -56.65 14.78 -2.72
C SER A 472 -56.49 16.19 -3.29
N GLU A 473 -56.27 17.19 -2.44
CA GLU A 473 -55.98 18.58 -2.85
C GLU A 473 -54.56 18.71 -3.45
N ALA A 474 -53.57 18.01 -2.91
CA ALA A 474 -52.20 17.99 -3.45
C ALA A 474 -52.10 17.29 -4.82
N THR A 475 -52.90 16.23 -5.04
CA THR A 475 -52.93 15.51 -6.32
C THR A 475 -53.72 16.24 -7.42
N THR A 476 -54.59 17.19 -7.06
CA THR A 476 -55.33 18.03 -8.02
C THR A 476 -54.62 19.34 -8.36
N SER A 477 -53.69 19.80 -7.51
CA SER A 477 -52.97 21.07 -7.68
C SER A 477 -51.62 20.99 -8.43
N ASN A 478 -50.97 19.83 -8.54
CA ASN A 478 -49.62 19.74 -9.13
C ASN A 478 -49.58 18.87 -10.39
N GLY A 479 -49.87 19.50 -11.54
CA GLY A 479 -49.46 19.02 -12.87
C GLY A 479 -47.97 19.26 -13.18
N VAL A 480 -47.10 19.20 -12.17
CA VAL A 480 -45.63 19.33 -12.34
C VAL A 480 -44.98 18.14 -11.63
N GLN A 481 -44.38 17.25 -12.42
CA GLN A 481 -43.52 16.18 -11.91
C GLN A 481 -42.40 16.79 -11.05
N PRO A 482 -42.14 16.27 -9.83
CA PRO A 482 -40.92 16.62 -9.12
C PRO A 482 -39.73 16.03 -9.88
N ASP A 483 -38.82 16.91 -10.28
CA ASP A 483 -37.54 16.58 -10.90
C ASP A 483 -36.64 15.87 -9.88
N GLU A 484 -36.49 14.54 -10.01
CA GLU A 484 -35.71 13.67 -9.11
C GLU A 484 -34.23 14.08 -9.02
N SER A 485 -33.74 14.89 -9.96
CA SER A 485 -32.35 15.36 -10.01
C SER A 485 -31.99 16.37 -8.91
N LYS A 486 -32.97 17.03 -8.26
CA LYS A 486 -32.70 18.03 -7.20
C LYS A 486 -32.60 17.44 -5.79
N VAL A 487 -33.00 16.19 -5.58
CA VAL A 487 -32.89 15.51 -4.27
C VAL A 487 -31.48 14.92 -4.07
N LEU A 488 -30.71 14.78 -5.15
CA LEU A 488 -29.40 14.12 -5.16
C LEU A 488 -28.20 15.05 -4.91
N SER A 489 -28.39 16.37 -4.85
CA SER A 489 -27.30 17.37 -4.74
C SER A 489 -27.30 18.23 -3.47
N GLY A 490 -28.25 18.01 -2.55
CA GLY A 490 -28.31 18.75 -1.28
C GLY A 490 -27.43 18.16 -0.18
N PRO A 491 -26.94 18.98 0.79
CA PRO A 491 -26.35 18.44 2.02
C PRO A 491 -27.35 17.53 2.72
N PRO A 492 -26.88 16.49 3.46
CA PRO A 492 -27.79 15.58 4.13
C PRO A 492 -28.73 16.38 5.05
N PRO A 493 -30.04 16.07 5.06
CA PRO A 493 -30.97 16.75 5.97
C PRO A 493 -30.44 16.56 7.38
N THR A 494 -30.23 17.65 8.10
CA THR A 494 -29.79 17.55 9.49
C THR A 494 -30.85 16.76 10.28
N VAL A 495 -30.48 16.10 11.37
CA VAL A 495 -31.49 15.40 12.20
C VAL A 495 -32.55 16.39 12.72
N ALA A 496 -32.21 17.69 12.79
CA ALA A 496 -33.14 18.79 13.02
C ALA A 496 -34.16 19.00 11.89
N ASP A 497 -33.84 18.67 10.63
CA ASP A 497 -34.77 18.72 9.50
C ASP A 497 -35.76 17.55 9.53
N TRP A 498 -35.36 16.38 10.04
CA TRP A 498 -36.27 15.24 10.27
C TRP A 498 -37.14 15.40 11.51
N LEU A 499 -36.58 15.91 12.61
CA LEU A 499 -37.36 16.37 13.77
C LEU A 499 -38.26 17.54 13.39
N GLY A 500 -37.81 18.36 12.44
CA GLY A 500 -38.58 19.35 11.73
C GLY A 500 -39.72 18.72 10.91
N MET A 501 -39.52 17.65 10.15
CA MET A 501 -40.63 17.00 9.42
C MET A 501 -41.61 16.28 10.36
N LEU A 502 -41.14 15.76 11.50
CA LEU A 502 -41.99 15.19 12.56
C LEU A 502 -42.61 16.27 13.47
N GLY A 503 -42.21 17.53 13.34
CA GLY A 503 -42.62 18.66 14.21
C GLY A 503 -43.14 19.92 13.50
N ARG A 504 -43.01 20.04 12.18
CA ARG A 504 -43.43 21.19 11.35
C ARG A 504 -44.75 20.90 10.65
N SER A 505 -45.74 20.48 11.42
CA SER A 505 -47.16 20.74 11.08
C SER A 505 -47.75 21.78 12.04
N ALA A 506 -46.94 22.65 12.63
CA ALA A 506 -47.40 23.63 13.61
C ALA A 506 -46.91 25.07 13.42
N ALA A 507 -46.09 25.38 12.40
CA ALA A 507 -45.59 26.76 12.27
C ALA A 507 -45.22 27.14 10.83
N THR A 508 -46.23 27.47 10.01
CA THR A 508 -46.19 28.62 9.07
C THR A 508 -47.60 28.94 8.56
N GLY A 509 -48.24 29.89 9.27
CA GLY A 509 -49.29 30.83 8.87
C GLY A 509 -50.23 30.52 7.69
N ILE A 510 -51.50 30.25 8.04
CA ILE A 510 -52.65 30.99 7.48
C ILE A 510 -53.51 31.43 8.66
N THR A 511 -53.70 32.74 8.76
CA THR A 511 -54.54 33.43 9.73
C THR A 511 -56.02 33.25 9.39
N SER A 512 -56.85 32.77 10.33
CA SER A 512 -58.16 33.34 10.73
C SER A 512 -59.05 32.29 11.42
N ASP A 513 -59.48 32.61 12.63
CA ASP A 513 -60.74 32.24 13.29
C ASP A 513 -61.25 30.79 13.23
N SER A 514 -61.05 30.04 14.32
CA SER A 514 -62.15 29.40 15.09
C SER A 514 -61.60 28.44 16.16
N ASP A 515 -62.14 28.58 17.37
CA ASP A 515 -62.04 27.77 18.58
C ASP A 515 -61.38 26.36 18.52
N GLY A 516 -60.33 26.22 19.35
CA GLY A 516 -60.09 25.03 20.18
C GLY A 516 -59.50 23.78 19.52
N PHE A 517 -58.22 23.79 19.11
CA PHE A 517 -57.48 22.58 18.76
C PHE A 517 -55.96 22.69 19.03
N ASP A 518 -55.56 22.65 20.31
CA ASP A 518 -54.17 22.44 20.73
C ASP A 518 -53.92 20.98 21.14
N SER A 519 -54.15 20.05 20.22
CA SER A 519 -53.68 18.66 20.37
C SER A 519 -52.71 18.33 19.25
N ALA A 520 -51.52 18.93 19.32
CA ALA A 520 -50.39 18.52 18.49
C ALA A 520 -50.17 17.02 18.69
N CYS A 521 -50.23 16.25 17.60
CA CYS A 521 -50.09 14.81 17.58
C CYS A 521 -48.70 14.43 18.11
N SER A 522 -48.58 14.21 19.42
CA SER A 522 -47.29 14.07 20.06
C SER A 522 -46.82 12.61 20.02
N VAL A 523 -45.52 12.39 19.80
CA VAL A 523 -44.91 11.06 19.80
C VAL A 523 -45.28 10.30 21.07
N SER A 524 -45.68 9.03 20.93
CA SER A 524 -46.07 8.17 22.05
C SER A 524 -45.03 8.22 23.18
N PRO A 525 -45.46 8.24 24.45
CA PRO A 525 -44.55 8.42 25.58
C PRO A 525 -43.50 7.30 25.65
N GLU A 526 -43.83 6.08 25.20
CA GLU A 526 -42.92 4.95 25.11
C GLU A 526 -41.81 5.21 24.07
N LEU A 527 -42.15 5.75 22.91
CA LEU A 527 -41.19 6.04 21.84
C LEU A 527 -40.35 7.30 22.14
N ARG A 528 -40.90 8.23 22.95
CA ARG A 528 -40.21 9.45 23.41
C ARG A 528 -38.98 9.15 24.29
N THR A 529 -38.91 7.97 24.89
CA THR A 529 -37.74 7.51 25.65
C THR A 529 -36.65 6.87 24.80
N ALA A 530 -36.99 6.27 23.66
CA ALA A 530 -36.05 5.56 22.79
C ALA A 530 -35.40 6.47 21.74
N LEU A 531 -36.18 7.39 21.14
CA LEU A 531 -35.71 8.28 20.07
C LEU A 531 -34.49 9.14 20.43
N PRO A 532 -34.37 9.75 21.64
CA PRO A 532 -33.20 10.58 21.96
C PRO A 532 -31.89 9.80 21.97
N HIS A 533 -31.92 8.52 22.38
CA HIS A 533 -30.72 7.67 22.43
C HIS A 533 -30.25 7.29 21.02
N LEU A 534 -31.20 6.97 20.14
CA LEU A 534 -30.91 6.73 18.75
C LEU A 534 -30.34 7.99 18.08
N ASN A 535 -30.98 9.14 18.32
CA ASN A 535 -30.52 10.41 17.77
C ASN A 535 -29.09 10.74 18.23
N HIS A 536 -28.79 10.53 19.51
CA HIS A 536 -27.44 10.73 20.04
C HIS A 536 -26.41 9.80 19.39
N ALA A 537 -26.72 8.50 19.26
CA ALA A 537 -25.83 7.54 18.61
C ALA A 537 -25.59 7.87 17.13
N LEU A 538 -26.64 8.24 16.38
CA LEU A 538 -26.53 8.64 14.98
C LEU A 538 -25.77 9.97 14.82
N THR A 539 -25.94 10.91 15.75
CA THR A 539 -25.19 12.17 15.76
C THR A 539 -23.70 11.92 16.00
N LEU A 540 -23.36 11.03 16.95
CA LEU A 540 -21.97 10.63 17.18
C LEU A 540 -21.38 9.93 15.95
N LEU A 541 -22.11 9.02 15.31
CA LEU A 541 -21.65 8.39 14.07
C LEU A 541 -21.46 9.38 12.92
N ALA A 542 -22.34 10.37 12.79
CA ALA A 542 -22.22 11.41 11.77
C ALA A 542 -20.98 12.30 11.97
N GLN A 543 -20.52 12.45 13.22
CA GLN A 543 -19.30 13.18 13.55
C GLN A 543 -18.04 12.34 13.37
N MET A 544 -18.16 11.02 13.53
CA MET A 544 -17.02 10.11 13.61
C MET A 544 -16.72 9.33 12.34
N LEU A 545 -17.63 9.24 11.36
CA LEU A 545 -17.47 8.46 10.13
C LEU A 545 -17.40 9.37 8.90
N PRO A 546 -16.68 8.96 7.83
CA PRO A 546 -16.77 9.63 6.54
C PRO A 546 -18.22 9.64 6.05
N ASN A 547 -18.63 10.73 5.40
CA ASN A 547 -20.03 10.94 4.97
C ASN A 547 -20.58 9.80 4.10
N THR A 548 -19.74 9.20 3.25
CA THR A 548 -20.11 8.08 2.36
C THR A 548 -20.47 6.81 3.16
N VAL A 549 -19.65 6.47 4.14
CA VAL A 549 -19.87 5.33 5.04
C VAL A 549 -21.05 5.61 5.97
N PHE A 550 -21.11 6.80 6.56
CA PHE A 550 -22.23 7.19 7.40
C PHE A 550 -23.57 7.08 6.66
N ARG A 551 -23.66 7.59 5.42
CA ARG A 551 -24.87 7.47 4.59
C ARG A 551 -25.27 6.02 4.35
N THR A 552 -24.30 5.13 4.13
CA THR A 552 -24.56 3.71 3.94
C THR A 552 -25.11 3.07 5.21
N VAL A 553 -24.46 3.29 6.36
CA VAL A 553 -24.91 2.78 7.66
C VAL A 553 -26.29 3.36 8.03
N TYR A 554 -26.50 4.65 7.79
CA TYR A 554 -27.77 5.33 8.04
C TYR A 554 -28.89 4.81 7.16
N ARG A 555 -28.64 4.53 5.86
CA ARG A 555 -29.65 3.94 4.96
C ARG A 555 -30.05 2.52 5.37
N HIS A 556 -29.13 1.75 5.95
CA HIS A 556 -29.43 0.41 6.44
C HIS A 556 -30.27 0.44 7.72
N PHE A 557 -30.09 1.47 8.56
CA PHE A 557 -30.82 1.65 9.81
C PHE A 557 -32.25 2.17 9.54
#